data_AF-A0A560IBT6-F1
#
_entry.id   AF-A0A560IBT6-F1
#
_cell.length_a   1.000
_cell.length_b   1.000
_cell.length_c   1.000
_cell.angle_alpha   90.00
_cell.angle_beta   90.00
_cell.angle_gamma   90.00
#
_symmetry.space_group_name_H-M   'P 1'
#
loop_
_entity.id
_entity.type
_entity.pdbx_description
1 polymer ?
#
loop_
_entity_poly.entity_id
_entity_poly.type
_entity_poly.pdbx_seq_one_letter_code
_entity_poly.pdbx_strand_id
1 'polypeptide(L)' 'MEESRICQVIMATHSPMLMTYPNAHLLRLGKYGLEPVTVEQTDHYRVMREFCDDPRGFVQATLAE' A
#
# COMPACT_ATOMS: atom_id res chain seq x y z
N MET A 1 -22.64 -4.54 -29.79
CA MET A 1 -21.73 -4.81 -28.66
C MET A 1 -22.33 -4.12 -27.47
N GLU A 2 -22.62 -4.86 -26.40
CA GLU A 2 -23.23 -4.31 -25.19
C GLU A 2 -22.10 -3.64 -24.38
N GLU A 3 -22.12 -2.31 -24.27
CA GLU A 3 -21.24 -1.59 -23.34
C GLU A 3 -21.77 -1.82 -21.92
N SER A 4 -21.22 -2.82 -21.23
CA SER A 4 -21.45 -2.94 -19.79
C SER A 4 -20.69 -1.83 -19.07
N ARG A 5 -21.42 -0.90 -18.45
CA ARG A 5 -20.86 0.19 -17.62
C ARG A 5 -20.59 -0.24 -16.17
N ILE A 6 -20.74 -1.52 -15.86
CA ILE A 6 -20.59 -2.06 -14.51
C ILE A 6 -19.33 -2.93 -14.48
N CYS A 7 -18.30 -2.44 -13.78
CA CYS A 7 -17.05 -3.14 -13.57
C CYS A 7 -16.66 -3.04 -12.09
N GLN A 8 -16.23 -4.15 -11.51
CA GLN A 8 -15.57 -4.19 -10.20
C GLN A 8 -14.11 -4.58 -10.42
N VAL A 9 -13.19 -3.82 -9.83
CA VAL A 9 -11.75 -4.10 -9.91
C VAL A 9 -11.25 -4.60 -8.56
N ILE A 10 -10.53 -5.72 -8.60
CA ILE A 10 -9.76 -6.23 -7.47
C ILE A 10 -8.30 -6.17 -7.88
N MET A 11 -7.46 -5.56 -7.04
CA MET A 11 -6.04 -5.35 -7.32
C MET A 11 -5.21 -5.68 -6.09
N ALA A 12 -4.15 -6.46 -6.27
CA ALA A 12 -3.06 -6.56 -5.31
C ALA A 12 -1.94 -5.61 -5.75
N THR A 13 -1.51 -4.71 -4.87
CA THR A 13 -0.48 -3.71 -5.20
C THR A 13 0.40 -3.43 -4.00
N HIS A 14 1.65 -3.06 -4.29
CA HIS A 14 2.62 -2.54 -3.33
C HIS A 14 2.84 -1.03 -3.49
N SER A 15 2.15 -0.39 -4.44
CA SER A 15 2.25 1.05 -4.70
C SER A 15 1.38 1.84 -3.72
N PRO A 16 1.95 2.66 -2.82
CA PRO A 16 1.16 3.48 -1.89
C PRO A 16 0.19 4.41 -2.62
N MET A 17 0.57 4.92 -3.79
CA MET A 17 -0.27 5.77 -4.64
C MET A 17 -1.58 5.08 -5.07
N LEU A 18 -1.54 3.78 -5.33
CA LEU A 18 -2.73 3.00 -5.69
C LEU A 18 -3.50 2.54 -4.45
N MET A 19 -2.82 2.34 -3.32
CA MET A 19 -3.47 2.05 -2.03
C MET A 19 -4.34 3.22 -1.54
N THR A 20 -4.00 4.46 -1.91
CA THR A 20 -4.79 5.67 -1.62
C THR A 20 -5.94 5.92 -2.59
N TYR A 21 -6.30 4.96 -3.46
CA TYR A 21 -7.33 5.20 -4.47
C TYR A 21 -8.66 5.59 -3.80
N PRO A 22 -9.32 6.68 -4.25
CA PRO A 22 -10.54 7.17 -3.61
C PRO A 22 -11.62 6.08 -3.53
N ASN A 23 -12.24 5.96 -2.36
CA ASN A 23 -13.32 5.00 -2.09
C ASN A 23 -12.93 3.51 -2.21
N ALA A 24 -11.64 3.19 -2.36
CA ALA A 24 -11.20 1.80 -2.33
C ALA A 24 -11.33 1.20 -0.92
N HIS A 25 -11.74 -0.06 -0.85
CA HIS A 25 -11.66 -0.83 0.38
C HIS A 25 -10.28 -1.48 0.45
N LEU A 26 -9.39 -0.92 1.28
CA LEU A 26 -8.03 -1.40 1.41
C LEU A 26 -7.97 -2.60 2.36
N LEU A 27 -7.43 -3.71 1.87
CA LEU A 27 -7.25 -4.94 2.62
C LEU A 27 -5.77 -5.34 2.64
N ARG A 28 -5.26 -5.72 3.81
CA ARG A 28 -3.94 -6.31 3.99
C ARG A 28 -4.05 -7.83 3.92
N LEU A 29 -3.14 -8.46 3.17
CA LEU A 29 -2.96 -9.91 3.19
C LEU A 29 -2.06 -10.28 4.37
N GLY A 30 -2.67 -10.78 5.45
CA GLY A 30 -1.97 -11.25 6.64
C GLY A 30 -1.92 -12.77 6.73
N LYS A 31 -1.21 -13.28 7.75
CA LYS A 31 -1.08 -14.72 8.03
C LYS A 31 -2.43 -15.45 8.19
N TYR A 32 -3.46 -14.76 8.66
CA TYR A 32 -4.76 -15.32 8.98
C TYR A 32 -5.86 -14.93 7.97
N GLY A 33 -5.50 -14.30 6.85
CA GLY A 33 -6.43 -13.87 5.81
C GLY A 33 -6.37 -12.37 5.51
N LEU A 34 -7.43 -11.86 4.89
CA LEU A 34 -7.58 -10.46 4.54
C LEU A 34 -8.16 -9.66 5.71
N GLU A 35 -7.54 -8.54 6.03
CA GLU A 35 -8.00 -7.64 7.09
C GLU A 35 -8.06 -6.18 6.60
N PRO A 36 -9.07 -5.40 7.00
CA PRO A 36 -9.11 -3.97 6.71
C PRO A 36 -7.91 -3.24 7.31
N VAL A 37 -7.38 -2.27 6.57
CA VAL A 37 -6.20 -1.50 6.99
C VAL A 37 -6.28 -0.09 6.42
N THR A 38 -5.71 0.90 7.12
CA THR A 38 -5.49 2.23 6.52
C THR A 38 -4.16 2.27 5.78
N VAL A 39 -3.98 3.22 4.86
CA VAL A 39 -2.74 3.36 4.09
C VAL A 39 -1.54 3.55 5.04
N GLU A 40 -1.70 4.33 6.10
CA GLU A 40 -0.66 4.66 7.09
C GLU A 40 -0.18 3.44 7.88
N GLN A 41 -1.04 2.43 8.01
CA GLN A 41 -0.74 1.18 8.70
C GLN A 41 -0.03 0.16 7.81
N THR A 42 0.08 0.42 6.50
CA THR A 42 0.78 -0.48 5.58
C THR A 42 2.29 -0.31 5.68
N ASP A 43 3.04 -1.42 5.61
CA ASP A 43 4.50 -1.38 5.67
C ASP A 43 5.09 -0.59 4.50
N HIS A 44 4.48 -0.70 3.31
CA HIS A 44 4.90 0.00 2.10
C HIS A 44 4.86 1.52 2.27
N TYR A 45 3.76 2.03 2.85
CA TYR A 45 3.64 3.45 3.13
C TYR A 45 4.63 3.90 4.20
N ARG A 46 4.81 3.12 5.28
CA ARG A 46 5.74 3.46 6.37
C ARG A 46 7.18 3.54 5.87
N VAL A 47 7.64 2.54 5.13
CA VAL A 47 8.96 2.52 4.51
C VAL A 47 9.14 3.70 3.56
N MET A 48 8.15 3.98 2.71
CA MET A 48 8.24 5.11 1.78
C MET A 48 8.29 6.46 2.51
N ARG A 49 7.49 6.62 3.57
CA ARG A 49 7.50 7.83 4.41
C ARG A 49 8.88 8.01 5.06
N GLU A 50 9.40 7.00 5.74
CA GLU A 50 10.69 7.06 6.42
C GLU A 50 11.83 7.38 5.44
N PHE A 51 11.83 6.76 4.25
CA PHE A 51 12.79 7.08 3.21
C PHE A 51 12.65 8.53 2.71
N CYS A 52 11.43 9.03 2.52
CA CYS A 52 11.20 10.41 2.10
C CYS A 52 11.61 11.45 3.16
N ASP A 53 11.44 11.12 4.45
CA ASP A 53 11.75 12.02 5.56
C ASP A 53 13.27 12.17 5.77
N ASP A 54 14.04 11.07 5.75
CA ASP A 54 15.51 11.10 5.76
C ASP A 54 16.12 9.94 4.95
N PRO A 55 16.40 10.14 3.65
CA PRO A 55 16.96 9.10 2.79
C PRO A 55 18.32 8.57 3.26
N ARG A 56 19.17 9.45 3.83
CA ARG A 56 20.53 9.07 4.23
C ARG A 56 20.51 8.27 5.53
N GLY A 57 19.77 8.75 6.52
CA GLY A 57 19.57 8.04 7.78
C GLY A 57 18.87 6.70 7.56
N PHE A 58 17.85 6.65 6.71
CA PHE A 58 17.15 5.41 6.35
C PHE A 58 18.11 4.36 5.78
N VAL A 59 18.93 4.73 4.77
CA VAL A 59 19.89 3.80 4.15
C VAL A 59 20.96 3.37 5.16
N GLN A 60 21.47 4.28 5.99
CA GLN A 60 22.46 3.94 7.00
C GLN A 60 21.91 2.95 8.03
N ALA A 61 20.67 3.15 8.51
CA ALA A 61 20.02 2.25 9.46
C ALA A 61 19.78 0.86 8.84
N THR A 62 19.27 0.82 7.61
CA THR A 62 18.98 -0.43 6.89
C THR A 62 20.23 -1.27 6.62
N LEU A 63 21.39 -0.64 6.38
CA LEU A 63 22.66 -1.35 6.15
C LEU A 63 23.37 -1.78 7.45
N ALA A 64 22.93 -1.28 8.60
CA ALA A 64 23.52 -1.61 9.90
C ALA A 64 22.84 -2.80 10.60
N GLU A 65 21.69 -3.25 10.10
CA GLU A 65 21.06 -4.54 10.44
C GLU A 65 21.71 -5.72 9.70
#